data_AF-A0A7L7L129-F1
#
_entry.id   AF-A0A7L7L129-F1
#
_cell.length_a   1.000
_cell.length_b   1.000
_cell.length_c   1.000
_cell.angle_alpha   90.00
_cell.angle_beta   90.00
_cell.angle_gamma   90.00
#
_symmetry.space_group_name_H-M   'P 1'
#
loop_
_entity.id
_entity.type
_entity.pdbx_description
1 polymer ?
#
loop_
_entity_poly.entity_id
_entity_poly.type
_entity_poly.pdbx_seq_one_letter_code
_entity_poly.pdbx_strand_id
1 'polypeptide(L)'
;MLMITLKQFHELTPAEQLTMLWENGLYLASRQQVDASEVNLYQVGDFFVEICFYSLNDFRFVQAFADTGLLLPYLEQVNIDHLYK
;
A
#
# COMPACT_ATOMS: atom_id res chain seq x y z
N MET A 1 -20.08 -1.40 -2.19
CA MET A 1 -18.61 -1.49 -2.19
C MET A 1 -18.24 -2.52 -3.24
N LEU A 2 -17.52 -2.13 -4.29
CA LEU A 2 -17.13 -3.03 -5.37
C LEU A 2 -15.97 -3.89 -4.85
N MET A 3 -16.15 -5.21 -4.77
CA MET A 3 -15.10 -6.14 -4.38
C MET A 3 -14.25 -6.46 -5.61
N ILE A 4 -13.18 -5.68 -5.84
CA ILE A 4 -12.15 -6.02 -6.83
C ILE A 4 -11.20 -7.04 -6.22
N THR A 5 -10.80 -8.05 -7.01
CA THR A 5 -9.77 -9.01 -6.61
C THR A 5 -8.39 -8.49 -7.01
N LEU A 6 -7.33 -9.00 -6.37
CA LEU A 6 -5.94 -8.71 -6.73
C LEU A 6 -5.66 -8.91 -8.24
N LYS A 7 -6.21 -9.99 -8.83
CA LYS A 7 -6.06 -10.28 -10.26
C LYS A 7 -6.68 -9.17 -11.13
N GLN A 8 -7.91 -8.77 -10.83
CA GLN A 8 -8.58 -7.69 -11.56
C GLN A 8 -7.86 -6.36 -11.38
N PHE A 9 -7.30 -6.09 -10.20
CA PHE A 9 -6.52 -4.88 -9.96
C PHE A 9 -5.26 -4.83 -10.85
N HIS A 10 -4.58 -5.94 -11.07
CA HIS A 10 -3.44 -6.02 -11.99
C HIS A 10 -3.82 -5.84 -13.47
N GLU A 11 -5.09 -6.05 -13.84
CA GLU A 11 -5.58 -5.85 -15.21
C GLU A 11 -5.95 -4.38 -15.49
N LEU A 12 -6.04 -3.54 -14.45
CA LEU A 12 -6.30 -2.10 -14.57
C LEU A 12 -5.09 -1.34 -15.13
N THR A 13 -5.37 -0.25 -15.84
CA THR A 13 -4.35 0.76 -16.15
C THR A 13 -3.86 1.43 -14.86
N PRO A 14 -2.64 2.01 -14.85
CA PRO A 14 -2.16 2.67 -13.63
C PRO A 14 -3.04 3.83 -13.16
N ALA A 15 -3.68 4.56 -14.09
CA ALA A 15 -4.65 5.60 -13.74
C ALA A 15 -5.87 5.03 -13.01
N GLU A 16 -6.41 3.91 -13.49
CA GLU A 16 -7.53 3.22 -12.84
C GLU A 16 -7.13 2.61 -11.48
N GLN A 17 -5.91 2.09 -11.35
CA GLN A 17 -5.37 1.62 -10.07
C GLN A 17 -5.32 2.74 -9.04
N LEU A 18 -4.85 3.93 -9.43
CA LEU A 18 -4.85 5.11 -8.57
C LEU A 18 -6.26 5.54 -8.19
N THR A 19 -7.18 5.65 -9.15
CA THR A 19 -8.59 5.96 -8.86
C THR A 19 -9.18 4.95 -7.86
N MET A 20 -8.95 3.66 -8.08
CA MET A 20 -9.40 2.60 -7.16
C MET A 20 -8.82 2.76 -5.76
N LEU A 21 -7.52 3.07 -5.66
CA LEU A 21 -6.83 3.32 -4.40
C LEU A 21 -7.41 4.54 -3.65
N TRP A 22 -7.69 5.63 -4.36
CA TRP A 22 -8.24 6.85 -3.76
C TRP A 22 -9.69 6.74 -3.33
N GLU A 23 -10.50 5.99 -4.08
CA GLU A 23 -11.92 5.84 -3.78
C GLU A 23 -12.20 4.73 -2.76
N ASN A 24 -11.38 3.68 -2.73
CA ASN A 24 -11.67 2.46 -1.96
C ASN A 24 -10.53 1.99 -1.04
N GLY A 25 -9.34 2.59 -1.14
CA GLY A 25 -8.19 2.23 -0.33
C GLY A 25 -8.27 2.78 1.08
N LEU A 26 -8.06 1.91 2.06
CA LEU A 26 -7.84 2.30 3.45
C LEU A 26 -6.35 2.49 3.68
N TYR A 27 -5.90 3.72 3.93
CA TYR A 27 -4.52 3.98 4.31
C TYR A 27 -4.19 3.27 5.64
N LEU A 28 -3.08 2.55 5.68
CA LEU A 28 -2.64 1.81 6.86
C LEU A 28 -1.40 2.44 7.51
N ALA A 29 -0.36 2.69 6.71
CA ALA A 29 0.94 3.14 7.19
C ALA A 29 1.78 3.68 6.04
N SER A 30 2.93 4.27 6.36
CA SER A 30 4.00 4.50 5.41
C SER A 30 5.32 3.91 5.91
N ARG A 31 6.27 3.71 4.99
CA ARG A 31 7.64 3.35 5.30
C ARG A 31 8.59 4.18 4.47
N GLN A 32 9.75 4.52 5.04
CA GLN A 32 10.82 5.19 4.33
C GLN A 32 11.70 4.15 3.63
N GLN A 33 12.04 4.37 2.36
CA GLN A 33 13.07 3.62 1.66
C GLN A 33 14.46 4.19 1.96
N VAL A 34 15.49 3.44 1.58
CA VAL A 34 16.90 3.84 1.74
C VAL A 34 17.22 5.13 0.99
N ASP A 35 16.54 5.41 -0.12
CA ASP A 35 16.71 6.64 -0.91
C ASP A 35 15.84 7.81 -0.43
N ALA A 36 15.32 7.74 0.80
CA ALA A 36 14.40 8.71 1.40
C ALA A 36 13.06 8.89 0.66
N SER A 37 12.70 7.96 -0.22
CA SER A 37 11.36 7.92 -0.78
C SER A 37 10.37 7.32 0.22
N GLU A 38 9.17 7.88 0.26
CA GLU A 38 8.08 7.38 1.10
C GLU A 38 7.19 6.41 0.31
N VAL A 39 6.96 5.23 0.89
CA VAL A 39 6.03 4.24 0.37
C VAL A 39 4.82 4.17 1.27
N ASN A 40 3.65 4.48 0.72
CA ASN A 40 2.38 4.41 1.41
C ASN A 40 1.75 3.04 1.20
N LEU A 41 1.24 2.45 2.28
CA LEU A 41 0.53 1.18 2.29
C LEU A 41 -0.96 1.42 2.47
N TYR A 42 -1.74 0.78 1.61
CA TYR A 42 -3.20 0.77 1.68
C TYR A 42 -3.71 -0.67 1.73
N GLN A 43 -4.87 -0.87 2.34
CA GLN A 43 -5.69 -2.06 2.15
C GLN A 43 -6.80 -1.76 1.16
N VAL A 44 -6.98 -2.64 0.18
CA VAL A 44 -8.09 -2.60 -0.78
C VAL A 44 -8.79 -3.96 -0.73
N GLY A 45 -9.96 -4.02 -0.09
CA GLY A 45 -10.66 -5.27 0.12
C GLY A 45 -9.83 -6.28 0.92
N ASP A 46 -9.43 -7.37 0.25
CA ASP A 46 -8.69 -8.50 0.81
C ASP A 46 -7.18 -8.51 0.48
N PHE A 47 -6.66 -7.46 -0.14
CA PHE A 47 -5.25 -7.32 -0.48
C PHE A 47 -4.68 -5.94 -0.10
N PHE A 48 -3.38 -5.80 -0.26
CA PHE A 48 -2.63 -4.59 0.06
C PHE A 48 -2.03 -3.96 -1.18
N VAL A 49 -1.84 -2.65 -1.16
CA VAL A 49 -1.23 -1.88 -2.23
C VAL A 49 -0.17 -0.96 -1.63
N GLU A 50 1.06 -1.11 -2.09
CA GLU A 50 2.12 -0.13 -1.92
C GLU A 50 2.11 0.87 -3.08
N ILE A 51 2.27 2.15 -2.75
CA ILE A 51 2.50 3.22 -3.73
C ILE A 51 3.65 4.11 -3.28
N CYS A 52 4.54 4.41 -4.21
CA CYS A 52 5.67 5.32 -4.00
C CYS A 52 5.59 6.47 -4.98
N PHE A 53 5.61 7.72 -4.50
CA PHE A 53 5.54 8.90 -5.35
C PHE A 53 6.93 9.42 -5.72
N TYR A 54 7.11 9.87 -6.97
CA TYR A 54 8.21 10.77 -7.35
C TYR A 54 7.85 12.22 -7.05
N SER A 55 6.58 12.59 -7.28
CA SER A 55 6.00 13.91 -7.04
C SER A 55 4.49 13.78 -6.83
N LEU A 56 3.79 14.89 -6.56
CA LEU A 56 2.33 14.89 -6.35
C LEU A 56 1.53 14.24 -7.50
N ASN A 57 2.06 14.25 -8.73
CA ASN A 57 1.36 13.78 -9.92
C ASN A 57 2.07 12.61 -10.63
N ASP A 58 3.17 12.10 -10.08
CA ASP A 58 3.94 11.03 -10.71
C ASP A 58 4.39 10.01 -9.66
N PHE A 59 4.21 8.74 -9.96
CA PHE A 59 4.51 7.65 -9.04
C PHE A 59 5.58 6.73 -9.63
N ARG A 60 6.47 6.24 -8.77
CA ARG A 60 7.52 5.30 -9.12
C ARG A 60 6.96 3.91 -9.36
N PHE A 61 6.08 3.46 -8.48
CA PHE A 61 5.41 2.17 -8.64
C PHE A 61 4.09 2.14 -7.87
N VAL A 62 3.22 1.25 -8.33
CA VAL A 62 2.06 0.73 -7.61
C VAL A 62 2.23 -0.78 -7.59
N GLN A 63 2.28 -1.38 -6.41
CA GLN A 63 2.47 -2.81 -6.24
C GLN A 63 1.39 -3.37 -5.33
N ALA A 64 0.58 -4.28 -5.87
CA ALA A 64 -0.46 -4.95 -5.11
C ALA A 64 -0.01 -6.37 -4.71
N PHE A 65 -0.39 -6.81 -3.52
CA PHE A 65 -0.03 -8.12 -3.00
C PHE A 65 -1.03 -8.61 -1.94
N ALA A 66 -1.15 -9.92 -1.79
CA ALA A 66 -1.93 -10.55 -0.74
C ALA A 66 -1.07 -11.27 0.32
N ASP A 67 0.23 -11.44 0.06
CA ASP A 67 1.15 -12.08 1.01
C ASP A 67 1.43 -11.15 2.19
N THR A 68 0.95 -11.53 3.36
CA THR A 68 1.15 -10.77 4.60
C THR A 68 2.61 -10.72 5.05
N GLY A 69 3.49 -11.59 4.53
CA GLY A 69 4.93 -11.52 4.78
C GLY A 69 5.55 -10.19 4.31
N LEU A 70 4.96 -9.56 3.30
CA LEU A 70 5.39 -8.25 2.79
C LEU A 70 5.00 -7.08 3.72
N LEU A 71 4.22 -7.34 4.79
CA LEU A 71 3.90 -6.34 5.81
C LEU A 71 4.99 -6.18 6.87
N LEU A 72 5.98 -7.08 6.90
CA LEU A 72 7.02 -7.09 7.93
C LEU A 72 7.74 -5.72 8.08
N PRO A 73 8.13 -5.01 7.01
CA PRO A 73 8.77 -3.70 7.13
C PRO A 73 7.91 -2.62 7.80
N TYR A 74 6.60 -2.79 7.83
CA TYR A 74 5.66 -1.89 8.49
C TYR A 74 5.49 -2.24 9.96
N LEU A 75 5.45 -3.54 10.27
CA LEU A 75 5.33 -4.03 11.64
C LEU A 75 6.57 -3.72 12.47
N GLU A 76 7.76 -3.76 11.87
CA GLU A 76 9.03 -3.40 12.54
C GLU A 76 9.09 -1.93 12.99
N GLN A 77 8.27 -1.05 12.41
CA GLN A 77 8.19 0.36 12.82
C GLN A 77 7.29 0.56 14.05
N VAL A 78 6.46 -0.42 14.40
CA VAL A 78 5.56 -0.35 15.55
C VAL A 78 6.30 -0.87 16.79
N ASN A 79 6.74 0.04 17.66
CA ASN A 79 7.25 -0.36 18.96
C ASN A 79 6.08 -0.75 19.88
N ILE A 80 5.98 -2.04 20.21
CA ILE A 80 4.98 -2.60 21.13
C ILE A 80 5.55 -2.92 22.52
N ASP A 81 6.80 -2.53 22.81
CA ASP A 81 7.47 -2.81 24.09
C ASP A 81 6.68 -2.23 25.27
N HIS A 82 5.94 -1.14 25.02
CA HIS A 82 5.08 -0.48 26.01
C HIS A 82 3.73 -1.18 26.24
N LEU A 83 3.36 -2.19 25.42
CA LEU A 83 2.06 -2.88 25.52
C LEU A 83 2.07 -4.07 26.48
N TYR A 84 3.25 -4.54 26.88
CA TYR A 84 3.38 -5.63 27.86
C TYR A 84 3.67 -5.04 29.25
N LYS A 85 2.79 -5.33 30.22
CA LYS A 85 2.96 -5.02 31.65
C LYS A 85 3.21 -6.30 32.45
#